data_AF-W6RZQ2-F1
#
_entry.id   AF-W6RZQ2-F1
#
_cell.length_a   1.000
_cell.length_b   1.000
_cell.length_c   1.000
_cell.angle_alpha   90.00
_cell.angle_beta   90.00
_cell.angle_gamma   90.00
#
_symmetry.space_group_name_H-M   'P 1'
#
loop_
_entity.id
_entity.type
_entity.pdbx_description
1 polymer ?
#
loop_
_entity_poly.entity_id
_entity_poly.type
_entity_poly.pdbx_seq_one_letter_code
_entity_poly.pdbx_strand_id
1 'polypeptide(L)'
;MKRNEVVCSNVLRPILKSYIDGVIYEIRESEGIYRFNHDKDLRALLNNEHVVERLGKEFNEDEIKIIYFKTLDIIKEKLQDNYCLNENKIVTVKRLGVL
;
A
#
# COMPACT_ATOMS: atom_id res chain seq x y z
N MET A 1 -13.22 2.38 26.84
CA MET A 1 -13.21 2.07 25.39
C MET A 1 -11.90 2.52 24.71
N LYS A 2 -10.72 2.01 25.10
CA LYS A 2 -9.42 2.46 24.54
C LYS A 2 -8.49 1.36 24.02
N ARG A 3 -8.81 0.07 24.23
CA ARG A 3 -7.91 -1.03 23.84
C ARG A 3 -7.96 -1.36 22.35
N ASN A 4 -9.14 -1.32 21.72
CA ASN A 4 -9.28 -1.75 20.32
C ASN A 4 -8.65 -0.78 19.30
N GLU A 5 -8.71 0.54 19.52
CA GLU A 5 -8.03 1.50 18.63
C GLU A 5 -6.50 1.38 18.68
N VAL A 6 -5.94 1.16 19.87
CA VAL A 6 -4.49 1.07 20.08
C VAL A 6 -3.91 -0.22 19.47
N VAL A 7 -4.64 -1.34 19.57
CA VAL A 7 -4.24 -2.61 18.95
C VAL A 7 -4.29 -2.52 17.43
N CYS A 8 -5.35 -1.94 16.87
CA CYS A 8 -5.48 -1.77 15.43
C CYS A 8 -4.35 -0.90 14.85
N SER A 9 -3.96 0.20 15.52
CA SER A 9 -2.86 1.05 15.08
C SER A 9 -1.48 0.38 15.15
N ASN A 10 -1.18 -0.36 16.23
CA ASN A 10 0.12 -1.01 16.43
C ASN A 10 0.34 -2.23 15.52
N VAL A 11 -0.72 -2.86 15.02
CA VAL A 11 -0.64 -4.01 14.10
C VAL A 11 -0.79 -3.58 12.65
N LEU A 12 -1.74 -2.70 12.33
CA LEU A 12 -1.98 -2.25 10.96
C LEU A 12 -0.79 -1.47 10.41
N ARG A 13 -0.21 -0.56 11.20
CA ARG A 13 0.90 0.29 10.75
C ARG A 13 2.12 -0.50 10.25
N PRO A 14 2.67 -1.50 10.98
CA PRO A 14 3.78 -2.29 10.47
C PRO A 14 3.43 -3.15 9.25
N ILE A 15 2.19 -3.66 9.17
CA ILE A 15 1.71 -4.42 8.00
C ILE A 15 1.72 -3.53 6.76
N LEU A 16 1.08 -2.36 6.84
CA LEU A 16 1.03 -1.41 5.73
C LEU A 16 2.42 -0.88 5.36
N LYS A 17 3.29 -0.62 6.35
CA LYS A 17 4.68 -0.23 6.09
C LYS A 17 5.41 -1.30 5.27
N SER A 18 5.29 -2.57 5.66
CA SER A 18 5.97 -3.68 4.98
C SER A 18 5.45 -3.86 3.55
N TYR A 19 4.14 -3.72 3.35
CA TYR A 19 3.52 -3.70 2.03
C TYR A 19 4.07 -2.56 1.15
N ILE A 20 4.07 -1.34 1.67
CA ILE A 20 4.61 -0.17 0.94
C ILE A 20 6.08 -0.39 0.59
N ASP A 21 6.90 -0.82 1.56
CA ASP A 21 8.33 -1.02 1.34
C ASP A 21 8.59 -2.11 0.29
N GLY A 22 7.77 -3.17 0.26
CA GLY A 22 7.81 -4.21 -0.78
C GLY A 22 7.47 -3.68 -2.17
N VAL A 23 6.38 -2.91 -2.30
CA VAL A 23 6.01 -2.27 -3.58
C VAL A 23 7.11 -1.33 -4.07
N ILE A 24 7.68 -0.51 -3.18
CA ILE A 24 8.77 0.41 -3.52
C ILE A 24 10.02 -0.36 -3.98
N TYR A 25 10.34 -1.47 -3.31
CA TYR A 25 11.45 -2.34 -3.72
C TYR A 25 11.24 -2.89 -5.13
N GLU A 26 10.08 -3.48 -5.43
CA GLU A 26 9.80 -4.03 -6.76
C GLU A 26 9.86 -2.97 -7.86
N ILE A 27 9.35 -1.76 -7.60
CA ILE A 27 9.43 -0.62 -8.52
C ILE A 27 10.88 -0.21 -8.78
N ARG A 28 11.75 -0.29 -7.76
CA ARG A 28 13.17 0.09 -7.89
C ARG A 28 14.00 -0.94 -8.64
N GLU A 29 13.69 -2.21 -8.46
CA GLU A 29 14.32 -3.33 -9.17
C GLU A 29 13.80 -3.49 -10.60
N SER A 30 12.59 -3.01 -10.89
CA SER A 30 12.03 -3.07 -12.24
C SER A 30 12.82 -2.20 -13.22
N GLU A 31 13.21 -2.80 -14.35
CA GLU A 31 13.68 -2.05 -15.50
C GLU A 31 12.48 -1.47 -16.27
N GLY A 32 12.46 -0.15 -16.50
CA GLY A 32 11.45 0.50 -17.34
C GLY A 32 10.12 0.82 -16.66
N ILE A 33 9.02 0.23 -17.16
CA ILE A 33 7.65 0.52 -16.72
C ILE A 33 7.15 -0.60 -15.82
N TYR A 34 6.87 -0.28 -14.56
CA TYR A 34 6.26 -1.19 -13.59
C TYR A 34 4.75 -0.93 -13.49
N ARG A 35 3.96 -1.99 -13.29
CA ARG A 35 2.50 -1.91 -13.16
C ARG A 35 2.04 -2.78 -12.01
N PHE A 36 1.22 -2.23 -11.12
CA PHE A 36 0.63 -2.99 -10.03
C PHE A 36 -0.81 -2.57 -9.77
N ASN A 37 -1.60 -3.49 -9.20
CA ASN A 37 -2.99 -3.23 -8.87
C ASN A 37 -3.10 -2.99 -7.36
N HIS A 38 -2.81 -1.75 -6.96
CA HIS A 38 -2.79 -1.36 -5.55
C HIS A 38 -4.07 -1.72 -4.81
N ASP A 39 -5.24 -1.53 -5.42
CA ASP A 39 -6.54 -1.83 -4.80
C ASP A 39 -6.70 -3.33 -4.54
N LYS A 40 -6.43 -4.16 -5.55
CA LYS A 40 -6.54 -5.61 -5.42
C LYS A 40 -5.55 -6.16 -4.39
N ASP A 41 -4.30 -5.72 -4.44
CA ASP A 41 -3.23 -6.24 -3.58
C ASP A 41 -3.47 -5.83 -2.12
N LEU A 42 -3.89 -4.58 -1.89
CA LEU A 42 -4.22 -4.09 -0.55
C LEU A 42 -5.44 -4.81 0.02
N ARG A 43 -6.48 -5.06 -0.80
CA ARG A 43 -7.65 -5.83 -0.37
C ARG A 43 -7.28 -7.26 0.00
N ALA A 44 -6.43 -7.91 -0.80
CA ALA A 44 -5.95 -9.25 -0.50
C ALA A 44 -5.16 -9.29 0.82
N LEU A 45 -4.34 -8.27 1.08
CA LEU A 45 -3.60 -8.14 2.34
C LEU A 45 -4.53 -7.95 3.54
N LEU A 46 -5.48 -7.02 3.45
CA LEU A 46 -6.36 -6.67 4.57
C LEU A 46 -7.40 -7.76 4.88
N ASN A 47 -7.78 -8.55 3.88
CA ASN A 47 -8.70 -9.68 4.03
C ASN A 47 -8.00 -11.02 4.23
N ASN A 48 -6.66 -11.04 4.32
CA ASN A 48 -5.92 -12.26 4.63
C ASN A 48 -6.28 -12.74 6.05
N GLU A 49 -6.57 -14.03 6.19
CA GLU A 49 -7.03 -14.62 7.46
C GLU A 49 -6.11 -14.32 8.65
N HIS A 50 -4.79 -14.40 8.46
CA HIS A 50 -3.81 -14.11 9.50
C HIS A 50 -3.71 -12.62 9.82
N VAL A 51 -3.96 -11.75 8.85
CA VAL A 51 -3.99 -10.30 9.07
C VAL A 51 -5.24 -9.93 9.86
N VAL A 52 -6.41 -10.45 9.47
CA VAL A 52 -7.68 -10.24 10.17
C VAL A 52 -7.61 -10.76 11.61
N GLU A 53 -7.07 -11.95 11.83
CA GLU A 53 -6.88 -12.54 13.16
C GLU A 53 -6.00 -11.65 14.05
N ARG A 54 -4.87 -11.16 13.52
CA ARG A 54 -3.96 -10.28 14.28
C ARG A 54 -4.55 -8.89 14.55
N LEU A 55 -5.35 -8.37 13.64
CA LEU A 55 -6.04 -7.09 13.81
C LEU A 55 -7.23 -7.20 14.76
N GLY A 56 -7.82 -8.39 14.89
CA GLY A 56 -9.04 -8.63 15.64
C GLY A 56 -10.26 -7.91 15.05
N LYS A 57 -10.19 -7.54 13.75
CA LYS A 57 -11.29 -6.91 13.01
C LYS A 57 -11.13 -7.09 11.51
N GLU A 58 -12.26 -7.10 10.83
CA GLU A 58 -12.37 -6.90 9.39
C GLU A 58 -12.57 -5.41 9.09
N PHE A 59 -12.13 -4.97 7.91
CA PHE A 59 -12.36 -3.62 7.43
C PHE A 59 -13.54 -3.62 6.46
N ASN A 60 -14.43 -2.64 6.59
CA ASN A 60 -15.44 -2.41 5.58
C ASN A 60 -14.86 -1.67 4.35
N GLU A 61 -15.66 -1.56 3.30
CA GLU A 61 -15.27 -0.94 2.04
C GLU A 61 -14.77 0.51 2.18
N ASP A 62 -15.38 1.31 3.06
CA ASP A 62 -15.01 2.71 3.25
C ASP A 62 -13.69 2.83 4.03
N GLU A 63 -13.47 1.95 5.01
CA GLU A 63 -12.19 1.87 5.71
C GLU A 63 -11.05 1.44 4.78
N ILE A 64 -11.30 0.44 3.92
CA ILE A 64 -10.32 -0.01 2.91
C ILE A 64 -9.99 1.13 1.95
N LYS A 65 -10.98 1.91 1.49
CA LYS A 65 -10.73 3.08 0.63
C LYS A 65 -9.88 4.14 1.33
N ILE A 66 -10.12 4.42 2.61
CA ILE A 66 -9.29 5.37 3.37
C ILE A 66 -7.85 4.87 3.47
N ILE A 67 -7.66 3.58 3.74
CA ILE A 67 -6.32 2.97 3.79
C ILE A 67 -5.66 3.05 2.42
N TYR A 68 -6.37 2.70 1.35
CA TYR A 68 -5.91 2.78 -0.04
C TYR A 68 -5.33 4.14 -0.39
N PHE A 69 -6.08 5.23 -0.17
CA PHE A 69 -5.59 6.56 -0.51
C PHE A 69 -4.35 6.93 0.31
N LYS A 70 -4.35 6.62 1.62
CA LYS A 70 -3.20 6.90 2.49
C LYS A 70 -1.95 6.12 2.06
N THR A 71 -2.09 4.84 1.73
CA THR A 71 -0.95 4.03 1.30
C THR A 71 -0.43 4.45 -0.06
N LEU A 72 -1.33 4.83 -0.98
CA LEU A 72 -0.97 5.32 -2.30
C LEU A 72 -0.24 6.66 -2.23
N ASP A 73 -0.69 7.58 -1.38
CA ASP A 73 -0.03 8.88 -1.19
C ASP A 73 1.39 8.72 -0.66
N ILE A 74 1.63 7.79 0.28
CA ILE A 74 2.99 7.48 0.77
C ILE A 74 3.85 6.89 -0.35
N ILE A 75 3.29 6.02 -1.20
CA ILE A 75 4.02 5.45 -2.34
C ILE A 75 4.42 6.57 -3.32
N LYS A 76 3.51 7.50 -3.64
CA LYS A 76 3.80 8.67 -4.49
C LYS A 76 4.92 9.51 -3.90
N GLU A 77 4.81 9.88 -2.63
CA GLU A 77 5.80 10.71 -1.93
C GLU A 77 7.20 10.06 -1.97
N LYS A 78 7.29 8.74 -1.76
CA LYS A 78 8.56 8.00 -1.80
C LYS A 78 9.17 7.87 -3.20
N LEU A 79 8.39 8.09 -4.26
CA LEU A 79 8.80 7.87 -5.65
C LEU A 79 8.90 9.17 -6.47
N GLN A 80 8.32 10.27 -5.98
CA GLN A 80 8.15 11.52 -6.73
C GLN A 80 9.43 12.07 -7.38
N ASP A 81 10.59 11.85 -6.77
CA ASP A 81 11.86 12.41 -7.24
C ASP A 81 12.41 11.69 -8.48
N ASN A 82 12.08 10.40 -8.66
CA ASN A 82 12.70 9.54 -9.68
C ASN A 82 11.70 8.82 -10.58
N TYR A 83 10.40 9.00 -10.35
CA TYR A 83 9.36 8.24 -11.03
C TYR A 83 8.13 9.09 -11.33
N CYS A 84 7.49 8.79 -12.45
CA CYS A 84 6.16 9.30 -12.79
C CYS A 84 5.12 8.21 -12.51
N LEU A 85 4.07 8.55 -11.76
CA LEU A 85 2.94 7.67 -11.48
C LEU A 85 1.73 8.12 -12.30
N ASN A 86 1.02 7.17 -12.91
CA ASN A 86 -0.28 7.38 -13.54
C ASN A 86 -1.32 6.52 -12.84
N GLU A 87 -2.34 7.19 -12.29
CA GLU A 87 -3.38 6.59 -11.47
C GLU A 87 -4.60 6.25 -12.32
N ASN A 88 -4.72 4.97 -12.63
CA ASN A 88 -5.98 4.35 -13.03
C ASN A 88 -6.24 3.16 -12.09
N LYS A 89 -7.17 2.26 -12.43
CA LYS A 89 -7.34 0.98 -11.69
C LYS A 89 -6.04 0.17 -11.55
N ILE A 90 -5.06 0.44 -12.41
CA ILE A 90 -3.70 -0.08 -12.35
C ILE A 90 -2.76 1.12 -12.21
N VAL A 91 -1.93 1.11 -11.17
CA VAL A 91 -0.89 2.11 -10.97
C VAL A 91 0.24 1.77 -11.92
N THR A 92 0.53 2.70 -12.84
CA THR A 92 1.68 2.58 -13.75
C THR A 92 2.78 3.51 -13.28
N VAL A 93 3.97 2.96 -13.10
CA VAL A 93 5.14 3.67 -12.61
C VAL A 93 6.23 3.62 -13.67
N LYS A 94 6.77 4.77 -14.04
CA LYS A 94 7.88 4.87 -15.00
C LYS A 94 9.07 5.56 -14.33
N ARG A 95 10.25 4.91 -14.33
CA ARG A 95 11.50 5.55 -13.92
C ARG A 95 11.79 6.72 -14.87
N LEU A 96 11.96 7.91 -14.30
CA LEU A 96 12.48 9.08 -15.01
C LEU A 96 13.98 8.83 -15.20
N GLY A 97 14.46 8.96 -16.43
CA GLY A 97 15.79 8.50 -16.83
C GLY A 97 16.90 8.96 -15.88
N VAL A 98 17.81 8.04 -15.54
CA VAL A 98 19.17 8.45 -15.20
C VAL A 98 19.77 8.94 -16.52
N LEU A 99 20.17 10.21 -16.56
CA LEU A 99 20.90 10.80 -17.69
C LEU A 99 22.11 9.95 -18.07
#